data_AF-A0A2N0V5G5-F1
#
_entry.id   AF-A0A2N0V5G5-F1
#
_cell.length_a   1.000
_cell.length_b   1.000
_cell.length_c   1.000
_cell.angle_alpha   90.00
_cell.angle_beta   90.00
_cell.angle_gamma   90.00
#
_symmetry.space_group_name_H-M   'P 1'
#
loop_
_entity.id
_entity.type
_entity.pdbx_description
1 polymer ?
#
loop_
_entity_poly.entity_id
_entity_poly.type
_entity_poly.pdbx_seq_one_letter_code
_entity_poly.pdbx_strand_id
1 'polypeptide(L)' 'MNTQNNELAMKVNQANLVKSLRFSFTNKTTVLGELIQNARRANAAMVVINFCPETKTLQVLDDGYGIESMATLLTVA' A
#
# COMPACT_ATOMS: atom_id res chain seq x y z
N MET A 1 -6.33 18.47 42.78
CA MET A 1 -6.86 18.97 41.50
C MET A 1 -6.34 18.04 40.42
N ASN A 2 -7.21 17.20 39.83
CA ASN A 2 -6.81 16.30 38.74
C ASN A 2 -7.05 17.00 37.41
N THR A 3 -5.96 17.40 36.75
CA THR A 3 -6.02 17.95 35.39
C THR A 3 -6.29 16.77 34.45
N GLN A 4 -7.52 16.66 33.93
CA GLN A 4 -7.80 15.74 32.83
C GLN A 4 -7.16 16.31 31.57
N ASN A 5 -6.09 15.68 31.09
CA ASN A 5 -5.51 15.93 29.78
C ASN A 5 -6.50 15.44 28.71
N ASN A 6 -7.35 16.34 28.22
CA ASN A 6 -8.16 16.09 27.04
C ASN A 6 -7.26 16.16 25.80
N GLU A 7 -6.64 15.03 25.46
CA GLU A 7 -5.89 14.90 24.21
C GLU A 7 -6.88 14.84 23.04
N LEU A 8 -6.93 15.91 22.25
CA LEU A 8 -7.62 15.93 20.96
C LEU A 8 -6.77 15.14 19.95
N ALA A 9 -7.09 13.86 19.77
CA ALA A 9 -6.46 13.03 18.75
C ALA A 9 -7.18 13.22 17.41
N MET A 10 -6.41 13.57 16.36
CA MET A 10 -6.90 13.58 14.99
C MET A 10 -7.25 12.15 14.56
N LYS A 11 -8.53 11.89 14.30
CA LYS A 11 -9.01 10.59 13.79
C LYS A 11 -9.10 10.63 12.27
N VAL A 12 -8.43 9.69 11.62
CA VAL A 12 -8.50 9.52 10.16
C VAL A 12 -9.79 8.78 9.79
N ASN A 13 -10.54 9.32 8.84
CA ASN A 13 -11.64 8.58 8.22
C ASN A 13 -11.07 7.58 7.21
N GLN A 14 -10.95 6.32 7.61
CA GLN A 14 -10.33 5.25 6.81
C GLN A 14 -11.03 5.04 5.46
N ALA A 15 -12.36 5.12 5.39
CA ALA A 15 -13.10 4.94 4.15
C ALA A 15 -12.81 6.06 3.14
N ASN A 16 -12.77 7.31 3.61
CA ASN A 16 -12.40 8.45 2.78
C ASN A 16 -10.90 8.43 2.43
N LEU A 17 -10.03 7.95 3.32
CA LEU A 17 -8.60 7.77 3.02
C LEU A 17 -8.41 6.78 1.87
N VAL A 18 -9.00 5.59 1.95
CA VAL A 18 -8.92 4.58 0.87
C VAL A 18 -9.46 5.12 -0.44
N LYS A 19 -10.59 5.85 -0.40
CA LYS A 19 -11.15 6.49 -1.60
C LYS A 19 -10.20 7.55 -2.18
N SER A 20 -9.48 8.29 -1.35
CA SER A 20 -8.53 9.32 -1.79
C SER A 20 -7.23 8.73 -2.35
N LEU A 21 -6.77 7.57 -1.85
CA LEU A 21 -5.59 6.87 -2.36
C LEU A 21 -5.72 6.49 -3.86
N ARG A 22 -6.94 6.34 -4.39
CA ARG A 22 -7.11 6.10 -5.83
C ARG A 22 -6.53 7.22 -6.71
N PHE A 23 -6.42 8.43 -6.15
CA PHE A 23 -5.91 9.61 -6.86
C PHE A 23 -4.40 9.78 -6.70
N SER A 24 -3.74 9.07 -5.78
CA SER A 24 -2.27 9.14 -5.65
C SER A 24 -1.55 8.38 -6.77
N PHE A 25 -2.23 7.42 -7.42
CA PHE A 25 -1.72 6.68 -8.57
C PHE A 25 -1.97 7.46 -9.89
N THR A 26 -1.36 8.64 -10.01
CA THR A 26 -1.56 9.54 -11.15
C THR A 26 -0.93 9.01 -12.44
N ASN A 27 0.16 8.24 -12.36
CA ASN A 27 0.87 7.75 -13.53
C ASN A 27 0.73 6.23 -13.71
N LYS A 28 -0.19 5.81 -14.58
CA LYS A 28 -0.48 4.39 -14.82
C LYS A 28 0.71 3.60 -15.37
N THR A 29 1.69 4.26 -15.98
CA THR A 29 2.87 3.58 -16.56
C THR A 29 3.94 3.28 -15.52
N THR A 30 3.89 3.87 -14.31
CA THR A 30 4.89 3.64 -13.26
C THR A 30 4.53 2.49 -12.32
N VAL A 31 3.29 2.01 -12.35
CA VAL A 31 2.75 1.00 -11.42
C VAL A 31 3.65 -0.25 -11.33
N LEU A 32 4.11 -0.78 -12.47
CA LEU A 32 4.96 -1.97 -12.47
C LEU A 32 6.32 -1.71 -11.82
N GLY A 33 6.93 -0.55 -12.10
CA GLY A 33 8.20 -0.14 -11.50
C GLY A 33 8.08 0.08 -9.99
N GLU A 34 6.96 0.63 -9.52
CA GLU A 34 6.66 0.82 -8.10
C GLU A 34 6.49 -0.52 -7.38
N LEU A 35 5.79 -1.48 -7.97
CA LEU A 35 5.64 -2.83 -7.42
C LEU A 35 6.98 -3.56 -7.31
N ILE A 36 7.84 -3.46 -8.32
CA ILE A 36 9.21 -4.04 -8.28
C ILE A 36 10.04 -3.39 -7.16
N GLN A 37 9.91 -2.07 -6.98
CA GLN A 37 10.60 -1.39 -5.88
C GLN A 37 10.07 -1.84 -4.51
N ASN A 38 8.78 -2.15 -4.38
CA ASN A 38 8.21 -2.68 -3.14
C ASN A 38 8.74 -4.08 -2.85
N ALA A 39 8.80 -4.96 -3.84
CA ALA A 39 9.43 -6.28 -3.70
C ALA A 39 10.89 -6.17 -3.25
N ARG A 40 11.66 -5.23 -3.82
CA ARG A 40 13.03 -4.95 -3.37
C ARG A 40 13.08 -4.48 -1.92
N ARG A 41 12.19 -3.57 -1.49
CA ARG A 41 12.11 -3.11 -0.09
C ARG A 41 11.75 -4.26 0.86
N ALA A 42 10.98 -5.23 0.38
CA ALA A 42 10.65 -6.46 1.11
C ALA A 42 11.76 -7.53 1.08
N ASN A 43 12.92 -7.23 0.48
CA ASN A 43 14.04 -8.16 0.27
C ASN A 43 13.66 -9.44 -0.48
N ALA A 44 12.73 -9.34 -1.43
CA ALA A 44 12.41 -10.45 -2.34
C ALA A 44 13.66 -10.87 -3.15
N ALA A 45 13.89 -12.17 -3.26
CA ALA A 45 14.90 -12.75 -4.13
C ALA A 45 14.37 -12.95 -5.56
N MET A 46 13.04 -13.03 -5.70
CA MET A 46 12.36 -13.27 -6.97
C MET A 46 11.12 -12.38 -7.10
N VAL A 47 10.85 -11.94 -8.33
CA VAL A 47 9.57 -11.35 -8.72
C VAL A 47 9.08 -12.03 -10.00
N VAL A 48 7.84 -12.52 -9.99
CA VAL A 48 7.15 -13.10 -11.15
C VAL A 48 6.09 -12.13 -11.64
N ILE A 49 6.03 -11.92 -12.95
CA ILE A 49 5.00 -11.09 -13.59
C ILE A 49 4.24 -11.96 -14.58
N ASN A 50 2.95 -12.13 -14.34
CA ASN A 50 2.05 -12.91 -15.19
C ASN A 50 0.93 -12.01 -15.71
N PHE A 51 0.57 -12.16 -16.98
CA PHE A 51 -0.63 -11.51 -17.53
C PHE A 51 -1.58 -12.58 -18.08
N CYS A 52 -2.82 -12.58 -17.60
CA CYS A 52 -3.89 -13.41 -18.13
C CYS A 52 -4.76 -12.57 -19.09
N PRO A 53 -4.71 -12.80 -20.42
CA PRO A 53 -5.48 -12.02 -21.38
C PRO A 53 -7.00 -12.19 -21.24
N GLU A 54 -7.44 -13.38 -20.85
CA GLU A 54 -8.87 -13.73 -20.72
C GLU A 54 -9.55 -12.91 -19.62
N THR A 55 -8.91 -12.79 -18.45
CA THR A 55 -9.42 -12.03 -17.31
C THR A 55 -8.92 -10.58 -17.27
N LYS A 56 -8.00 -10.21 -18.19
CA LYS A 56 -7.27 -8.94 -18.20
C LYS A 56 -6.57 -8.64 -16.87
N THR A 57 -6.03 -9.67 -16.24
CA THR A 57 -5.38 -9.57 -14.93
C THR A 57 -3.86 -9.56 -15.09
N LEU A 58 -3.22 -8.51 -14.56
CA LEU A 58 -1.78 -8.47 -14.34
C LEU A 58 -1.50 -8.88 -12.89
N GLN A 59 -0.75 -9.96 -12.71
CA GLN A 59 -0.30 -10.45 -11.41
C GLN A 59 1.20 -10.18 -11.25
N VAL A 60 1.58 -9.59 -10.12
CA VAL A 60 2.96 -9.45 -9.67
C VAL A 60 3.09 -10.21 -8.36
N LEU A 61 3.97 -11.19 -8.31
CA LEU A 61 4.23 -12.04 -7.16
C LEU A 61 5.68 -11.87 -6.73
N ASP A 62 5.94 -11.57 -5.47
CA ASP A 62 7.26 -11.56 -4.88
C ASP A 62 7.35 -12.54 -3.69
N ASP A 63 8.56 -12.92 -3.33
CA ASP A 63 8.87 -13.82 -2.20
C ASP A 63 9.48 -13.07 -0.99
N GLY A 64 9.20 -11.77 -0.87
CA GLY A 64 9.68 -10.94 0.23
C GLY A 64 8.96 -11.21 1.56
N TYR A 65 9.32 -10.45 2.60
CA TYR A 65 8.79 -10.66 3.96
C TYR A 65 7.30 -10.31 4.16
N GLY A 66 6.60 -9.88 3.10
CA GLY A 66 5.17 -9.60 3.12
C GLY A 66 4.79 -8.35 3.92
N ILE A 67 3.52 -8.28 4.31
CA ILE A 67 2.90 -7.13 5.00
C ILE A 67 2.21 -7.66 6.26
N GLU A 68 2.74 -7.30 7.42
CA GLU A 68 2.24 -7.80 8.71
C GLU A 68 0.92 -7.14 9.14
N SER A 69 0.69 -5.87 8.75
CA SER A 69 -0.52 -5.12 9.13
C SER A 69 -1.00 -4.20 8.01
N MET A 70 -2.30 -4.25 7.73
CA MET A 70 -2.96 -3.34 6.79
C MET A 70 -2.88 -1.88 7.26
N ALA A 71 -2.78 -1.62 8.56
CA ALA A 71 -2.60 -0.26 9.09
C ALA A 71 -1.27 0.36 8.62
N THR A 72 -0.22 -0.45 8.47
CA THR A 72 1.08 -0.03 7.95
C THR A 72 0.96 0.52 6.52
N LEU A 73 0.07 -0.04 5.70
CA LEU A 73 -0.18 0.45 4.34
C LEU A 73 -0.95 1.77 4.27
N LEU A 74 -1.70 2.09 5.33
CA LEU A 74 -2.52 3.30 5.41
C LEU A 74 -1.83 4.43 6.19
N THR A 75 -0.65 4.16 6.74
CA THR A 75 0.17 5.18 7.40
C THR A 75 0.99 5.87 6.32
N VAL A 76 0.42 6.90 5.70
CA VAL A 76 1.16 7.79 4.80
C VAL A 76 2.21 8.52 5.66
N ALA A 77 3.49 8.33 5.35
CA ALA A 77 4.60 9.05 5.96
C ALA A 77 4.56 10.55 5.62
#